data_AF-A0A9N9BHB0-F1
#
_entry.id   AF-A0A9N9BHB0-F1
#
_cell.length_a   1.000
_cell.length_b   1.000
_cell.length_c   1.000
_cell.angle_alpha   90.00
_cell.angle_beta   90.00
_cell.angle_gamma   90.00
#
_symmetry.space_group_name_H-M   'P 1'
#
loop_
_entity.id
_entity.type
_entity.pdbx_description
1 polymer ?
#
loop_
_entity_poly.entity_id
_entity_poly.type
_entity_poly.pdbx_seq_one_letter_code
_entity_poly.pdbx_strand_id
1 'polypeptide(L)'
;MRVLKEEPGIKILYETTELIPVPFNITCEYYGGNCSSYFTEEHDAPESYGYDPAFIPSGQVKINTSESEDIFFTIHINDDTYNHLNQSSPMRIHAFDSDYPYQNQNTPMFIESIETENRYYLAQSNGTNVFYFEFYRLRREELDTSFSTLLGFNPKYETYNYIGSDMQMIEYGGSSNIYAKVTIGLKTSVLEIEKEQRARTILEVFANIAALYGITFSTYVLLFGVRVSKPLLDKCMAADNPSDD
;
A
#
# COMPACT_ATOMS: atom_id res chain seq x y z
N MET A 1 -3.11 24.28 -12.61
CA MET A 1 -2.45 23.14 -11.94
C MET A 1 -2.53 23.39 -10.44
N ARG A 2 -2.95 22.41 -9.65
CA ARG A 2 -3.08 22.56 -8.19
C ARG A 2 -1.78 22.06 -7.56
N VAL A 3 -1.02 22.97 -6.98
CA VAL A 3 0.19 22.63 -6.22
C VAL A 3 -0.24 21.89 -4.97
N LEU A 4 0.16 20.61 -4.82
CA LEU A 4 0.02 19.92 -3.55
C LEU A 4 1.20 20.23 -2.65
N LYS A 5 0.90 20.16 -1.37
CA LYS A 5 1.84 20.36 -0.28
C LYS A 5 1.98 19.01 0.40
N GLU A 6 3.16 18.42 0.30
CA GLU A 6 3.44 17.07 0.77
C GLU A 6 4.63 17.08 1.72
N GLU A 7 4.69 16.08 2.60
CA GLU A 7 5.80 15.86 3.55
C GLU A 7 6.32 14.40 3.47
N PRO A 8 6.73 13.90 2.29
CA PRO A 8 7.30 12.56 2.16
C PRO A 8 8.74 12.55 2.65
N GLY A 9 9.10 11.54 3.45
CA GLY A 9 10.49 11.24 3.77
C GLY A 9 11.13 10.43 2.65
N ILE A 10 12.39 10.73 2.31
CA ILE A 10 13.15 9.95 1.33
C ILE A 10 14.40 9.41 2.01
N LYS A 11 14.60 8.11 1.88
CA LYS A 11 15.73 7.40 2.46
C LYS A 11 16.57 6.79 1.35
N ILE A 12 17.87 7.05 1.36
CA ILE A 12 18.82 6.45 0.42
C ILE A 12 19.73 5.55 1.24
N LEU A 13 19.69 4.26 0.97
CA LEU A 13 20.41 3.25 1.72
C LEU A 13 21.56 2.69 0.89
N TYR A 14 22.75 2.68 1.46
CA TYR A 14 23.88 1.93 0.94
C TYR A 14 24.31 0.86 1.94
N GLU A 15 23.95 -0.38 1.61
CA GLU A 15 24.37 -1.56 2.35
C GLU A 15 25.62 -2.13 1.66
N THR A 16 26.69 -2.37 2.41
CA THR A 16 27.90 -3.00 1.88
C THR A 16 28.30 -4.20 2.72
N THR A 17 28.73 -5.27 2.06
CA THR A 17 29.32 -6.44 2.72
C THR A 17 30.84 -6.29 2.92
N GLU A 18 31.42 -5.21 2.39
CA GLU A 18 32.86 -4.94 2.45
C GLU A 18 33.25 -4.16 3.72
N LEU A 19 34.43 -4.48 4.27
CA LEU A 19 34.96 -3.90 5.51
C LEU A 19 35.31 -2.40 5.40
N ILE A 20 35.37 -1.85 4.18
CA ILE A 20 35.69 -0.46 3.91
C ILE A 20 34.57 0.11 3.03
N PRO A 21 33.70 0.97 3.56
CA PRO A 21 32.62 1.54 2.77
C PRO A 21 33.18 2.57 1.79
N VAL A 22 32.71 2.52 0.54
CA VAL A 22 33.08 3.49 -0.50
C VAL A 22 32.60 4.88 -0.08
N PRO A 23 33.46 5.92 -0.08
CA PRO A 23 33.02 7.26 0.23
C PRO A 23 32.18 7.81 -0.93
N PHE A 24 30.93 8.16 -0.63
CA PHE A 24 30.04 8.84 -1.57
C PHE A 24 29.55 10.16 -0.96
N ASN A 25 29.08 11.04 -1.82
CA ASN A 25 28.47 12.31 -1.42
C ASN A 25 27.14 12.47 -2.14
N ILE A 26 26.08 12.74 -1.40
CA ILE A 26 24.76 12.97 -1.98
C ILE A 26 24.50 14.46 -1.97
N THR A 27 24.28 15.03 -3.15
CA THR A 27 23.82 16.41 -3.27
C THR A 27 22.34 16.42 -3.63
N CYS A 28 21.60 17.31 -2.98
CA CYS A 28 20.19 17.54 -3.29
C CYS A 28 20.01 18.96 -3.83
N GLU A 29 19.35 19.05 -4.98
CA GLU A 29 18.99 20.29 -5.63
C GLU A 29 17.46 20.40 -5.79
N TYR A 30 16.92 21.56 -5.44
CA TYR A 30 15.51 21.91 -5.63
C TYR A 30 15.44 23.30 -6.25
N TYR A 31 14.81 23.44 -7.42
CA TYR A 31 14.76 24.70 -8.18
C TYR A 31 16.15 25.31 -8.50
N GLY A 32 17.18 24.47 -8.69
CA GLY A 32 18.56 24.93 -8.91
C GLY A 32 19.24 25.54 -7.68
N GLY A 33 18.62 25.43 -6.50
CA GLY A 33 19.21 25.74 -5.20
C GLY A 33 19.43 24.48 -4.36
N ASN A 34 20.16 24.61 -3.26
CA ASN A 34 20.40 23.50 -2.31
C ASN A 34 19.11 23.16 -1.54
N CYS A 35 18.82 21.87 -1.35
CA CYS A 35 17.67 21.37 -0.61
C CYS A 35 17.68 21.60 0.90
N SER A 36 18.78 22.03 1.51
CA SER A 36 18.93 22.19 2.98
C SER A 36 17.88 23.08 3.66
N SER A 37 17.21 23.97 2.92
CA SER A 37 16.09 24.75 3.43
C SER A 37 14.76 23.99 3.50
N TYR A 38 14.65 22.87 2.78
CA TYR A 38 13.44 22.07 2.62
C TYR A 38 13.56 20.67 3.22
N PHE A 39 14.78 20.15 3.33
CA PHE A 39 15.05 18.84 3.90
C PHE A 39 16.12 18.98 4.99
N THR A 40 15.87 18.31 6.11
CA THR A 40 16.88 18.03 7.12
C THR A 40 17.53 16.70 6.75
N GLU A 41 18.86 16.71 6.67
CA GLU A 41 19.63 15.50 6.43
C GLU A 41 19.93 14.84 7.78
N GLU A 42 19.33 13.67 8.00
CA GLU A 42 19.59 12.84 9.17
C GLU A 42 20.55 11.72 8.75
N HIS A 43 21.63 11.58 9.50
CA HIS A 43 22.58 10.49 9.33
C HIS A 43 22.42 9.58 10.53
N ASP A 44 21.92 8.38 10.33
CA ASP A 44 22.13 7.33 11.30
C ASP A 44 23.63 7.01 11.31
N ALA A 45 24.26 7.09 12.50
CA ALA A 45 25.64 6.69 12.67
C ALA A 45 25.81 5.24 12.17
N PRO A 46 26.95 4.87 11.55
CA PRO A 46 27.10 3.55 10.97
C PRO A 46 27.04 2.50 12.09
N GLU A 47 25.87 1.90 12.29
CA GLU A 47 25.73 0.69 13.10
C GLU A 47 26.33 -0.46 12.27
N SER A 48 27.65 -0.55 12.36
CA SER A 48 28.50 -1.64 11.92
C SER A 48 28.72 -1.83 10.41
N TYR A 49 27.76 -1.66 9.49
CA TYR A 49 27.98 -1.91 8.03
C TYR A 49 26.99 -1.18 7.11
N GLY A 50 27.17 0.12 6.88
CA GLY A 50 26.39 0.85 5.87
C GLY A 50 26.34 2.35 6.11
N TYR A 51 25.95 3.08 5.07
CA TYR A 51 25.61 4.50 5.15
C TYR A 51 24.14 4.66 4.79
N ASP A 52 23.40 5.35 5.64
CA ASP A 52 21.95 5.47 5.52
C ASP A 52 21.48 6.92 5.69
N PRO A 53 21.77 7.79 4.69
CA PRO A 53 21.25 9.15 4.68
C PRO A 53 19.73 9.17 4.48
N ALA A 54 19.04 9.81 5.41
CA ALA A 54 17.63 10.15 5.31
C ALA A 54 17.45 11.65 5.08
N PHE A 55 16.64 11.99 4.08
CA PHE A 55 16.22 13.36 3.78
C PHE A 55 14.78 13.53 4.25
N ILE A 56 14.62 14.17 5.39
CA ILE A 56 13.32 14.38 6.03
C ILE A 56 12.84 15.79 5.73
N PRO A 57 11.61 15.99 5.23
CA PRO A 57 11.11 17.32 4.91
C PRO A 57 10.99 18.19 6.17
N SER A 58 11.52 19.41 6.09
CA SER A 58 11.44 20.45 7.13
C SER A 58 10.11 21.22 7.04
N GLY A 59 9.01 20.48 6.90
CA GLY A 59 7.66 20.98 6.62
C GLY A 59 7.22 20.78 5.17
N GLN A 60 6.09 21.39 4.80
CA GLN A 60 5.42 21.18 3.52
C GLN A 60 6.28 21.55 2.29
N VAL A 61 6.69 20.54 1.52
CA VAL A 61 7.37 20.70 0.24
C VAL A 61 6.33 20.80 -0.87
N LYS A 62 6.52 21.77 -1.77
CA LYS A 62 5.65 21.94 -2.94
C LYS A 62 6.22 21.13 -4.08
N ILE A 63 5.53 20.07 -4.46
CA ILE A 63 5.93 19.26 -5.60
C ILE A 63 4.80 19.40 -6.61
N ASN A 64 5.12 20.04 -7.73
CA ASN A 64 4.16 20.26 -8.81
C ASN A 64 4.34 19.15 -9.85
N THR A 65 3.26 18.79 -10.53
CA THR A 65 3.28 17.76 -11.59
C THR A 65 3.85 18.28 -12.92
N SER A 66 4.50 19.45 -12.91
CA SER A 66 5.13 20.06 -14.08
C SER A 66 6.65 19.99 -13.95
N GLU A 67 7.32 19.59 -15.02
CA GLU A 67 8.77 19.33 -15.19
C GLU A 67 9.75 20.41 -14.68
N SER A 68 9.25 21.56 -14.22
CA SER A 68 10.07 22.69 -13.76
C SER A 68 10.31 22.74 -12.24
N GLU A 69 9.73 21.82 -11.47
CA GLU A 69 9.75 21.86 -9.99
C GLU A 69 10.20 20.55 -9.34
N ASP A 70 11.06 19.79 -10.03
CA ASP A 70 11.53 18.51 -9.55
C ASP A 70 12.65 18.67 -8.51
N ILE A 71 12.68 17.75 -7.55
CA ILE A 71 13.80 17.61 -6.62
C ILE A 71 14.77 16.61 -7.24
N PHE A 72 16.06 16.96 -7.32
CA PHE A 72 17.08 16.08 -7.86
C PHE A 72 18.07 15.70 -6.77
N PHE A 73 18.29 14.40 -6.61
CA PHE A 73 19.39 13.84 -5.85
C PHE A 73 20.47 13.37 -6.81
N THR A 74 21.69 13.89 -6.65
CA THR A 74 22.85 13.38 -7.39
C THR A 74 23.78 12.70 -6.42
N ILE A 75 24.05 11.43 -6.69
CA ILE A 75 24.96 10.63 -5.87
C ILE A 75 26.32 10.64 -6.57
N HIS A 76 27.31 11.23 -5.91
CA HIS A 76 28.69 11.32 -6.38
C HIS A 76 29.56 10.26 -5.72
N ILE A 77 30.50 9.73 -6.49
CA ILE A 77 31.52 8.80 -5.99
C ILE A 77 32.75 9.64 -5.68
N ASN A 78 33.19 9.65 -4.42
CA ASN A 78 34.36 10.41 -3.97
C ASN A 78 35.62 9.52 -3.93
N ASP A 79 35.72 8.59 -4.87
CA ASP A 79 36.83 7.66 -4.99
C ASP A 79 37.13 7.36 -6.46
N ASP A 80 38.28 7.86 -6.94
CA ASP A 80 38.74 7.66 -8.31
C ASP A 80 39.19 6.22 -8.59
N THR A 81 39.41 5.42 -7.53
CA THR A 81 39.80 4.00 -7.63
C THR A 81 38.59 3.05 -7.65
N TYR A 82 37.39 3.60 -7.46
CA TYR A 82 36.16 2.83 -7.43
C TYR A 82 35.87 2.18 -8.78
N ASN A 83 35.79 0.84 -8.78
CA ASN A 83 35.52 0.06 -9.98
C ASN A 83 34.04 -0.34 -10.07
N HIS A 84 33.32 0.32 -10.96
CA HIS A 84 31.90 0.06 -11.24
C HIS A 84 31.58 -1.38 -11.66
N LEU A 85 32.54 -2.10 -12.25
CA LEU A 85 32.34 -3.49 -12.69
C LEU A 85 32.43 -4.49 -11.54
N ASN A 86 32.94 -4.07 -10.37
CA ASN A 86 33.16 -4.93 -9.21
C ASN A 86 32.24 -4.55 -8.03
N GLN A 87 31.11 -3.91 -8.30
CA GLN A 87 30.18 -3.51 -7.26
C GLN A 87 29.49 -4.74 -6.66
N SER A 88 29.83 -5.06 -5.41
CA SER A 88 29.26 -6.19 -4.66
C SER A 88 27.90 -5.87 -4.03
N SER A 89 27.55 -4.58 -3.88
CA SER A 89 26.29 -4.18 -3.25
C SER A 89 25.68 -2.91 -3.87
N PRO A 90 24.42 -2.95 -4.35
CA PRO A 90 23.75 -1.83 -4.99
C PRO A 90 23.22 -0.80 -3.96
N MET A 91 23.18 0.48 -4.34
CA MET A 91 22.45 1.50 -3.58
C MET A 91 20.94 1.32 -3.75
N ARG A 92 20.17 1.68 -2.74
CA ARG A 92 18.71 1.61 -2.75
C ARG A 92 18.10 2.96 -2.40
N ILE A 93 16.97 3.26 -3.02
CA ILE A 93 16.13 4.40 -2.63
C ILE A 93 14.78 3.89 -2.15
N HIS A 94 14.23 4.58 -1.16
CA HIS A 94 12.95 4.27 -0.56
C HIS A 94 12.25 5.58 -0.16
N ALA A 95 10.98 5.75 -0.52
CA ALA A 95 10.15 6.81 0.06
C ALA A 95 9.21 6.24 1.13
N PHE A 96 9.06 7.00 2.20
CA PHE A 96 8.31 6.59 3.37
C PHE A 96 7.49 7.78 3.89
N ASP A 97 6.33 7.50 4.49
CA ASP A 97 5.51 8.55 5.08
C ASP A 97 6.15 9.01 6.40
N SER A 98 6.53 10.29 6.50
CA SER A 98 7.20 10.83 7.70
C SER A 98 6.27 10.88 8.91
N ASP A 99 4.95 10.98 8.69
CA ASP A 99 3.93 10.91 9.74
C ASP A 99 3.78 9.51 10.33
N TYR A 100 4.29 8.49 9.64
CA TYR A 100 4.22 7.10 10.04
C TYR A 100 5.61 6.61 10.43
N PRO A 101 6.00 6.65 11.71
CA PRO A 101 7.21 5.96 12.14
C PRO A 101 6.96 4.46 11.98
N TYR A 102 7.51 3.86 10.92
CA TYR A 102 7.53 2.42 10.62
C TYR A 102 8.14 1.57 11.76
N GLN A 103 8.65 2.22 12.80
CA GLN A 103 9.21 1.64 14.02
C GLN A 103 8.17 1.26 15.09
N ASN A 104 6.86 1.40 14.83
CA ASN A 104 5.85 0.90 15.75
C ASN A 104 5.89 -0.64 15.80
N GLN A 105 5.97 -1.22 17.01
CA GLN A 105 6.12 -2.67 17.23
C GLN A 105 4.94 -3.53 16.73
N ASN A 106 3.86 -2.92 16.22
CA ASN A 106 2.66 -3.58 15.71
C ASN A 106 2.27 -3.05 14.33
N THR A 107 3.25 -2.88 13.44
CA THR A 107 2.97 -2.52 12.04
C THR A 107 2.16 -3.64 11.36
N PRO A 108 1.02 -3.35 10.73
CA PRO A 108 0.27 -4.36 9.98
C PRO A 108 1.13 -4.99 8.87
N MET A 109 1.02 -6.31 8.64
CA MET A 109 1.80 -7.02 7.61
C MET A 109 1.72 -6.38 6.21
N PHE A 110 0.59 -5.72 5.88
CA PHE A 110 0.47 -5.05 4.59
C PHE A 110 1.40 -3.83 4.47
N ILE A 111 1.68 -3.12 5.56
CA ILE A 111 2.60 -1.97 5.53
C ILE A 111 4.03 -2.47 5.29
N GLU A 112 4.42 -3.63 5.85
CA GLU A 112 5.72 -4.26 5.58
C GLU A 112 5.86 -4.64 4.08
N SER A 113 4.78 -5.13 3.46
CA SER A 113 4.81 -5.40 2.01
C SER A 113 4.96 -4.14 1.18
N ILE A 114 4.25 -3.06 1.54
CA ILE A 114 4.38 -1.75 0.87
C ILE A 114 5.81 -1.19 1.03
N GLU A 115 6.41 -1.33 2.20
CA GLU A 115 7.78 -0.90 2.44
C GLU A 115 8.77 -1.64 1.53
N THR A 116 8.55 -2.94 1.33
CA THR A 116 9.37 -3.74 0.43
C THR A 116 9.15 -3.35 -1.03
N GLU A 117 7.91 -3.05 -1.43
CA GLU A 117 7.55 -2.62 -2.79
C GLU A 117 8.10 -1.24 -3.14
N ASN A 118 8.22 -0.33 -2.16
CA ASN A 118 8.75 1.02 -2.36
C ASN A 118 10.29 1.08 -2.35
N ARG A 119 10.99 -0.05 -2.29
CA ARG A 119 12.46 -0.12 -2.32
C ARG A 119 12.94 -0.41 -3.74
N TYR A 120 13.73 0.50 -4.27
CA TYR A 120 14.28 0.38 -5.63
C TYR A 120 15.79 0.38 -5.63
N TYR A 121 16.36 -0.44 -6.51
CA TYR A 121 17.80 -0.52 -6.71
C TYR A 121 18.27 0.54 -7.70
N LEU A 122 19.21 1.36 -7.27
CA LEU A 122 19.90 2.30 -8.14
C LEU A 122 21.09 1.57 -8.75
N ALA A 123 21.03 1.33 -10.06
CA ALA A 123 22.17 0.81 -10.80
C ALA A 123 23.15 1.95 -11.09
N GLN A 124 24.44 1.70 -10.87
CA GLN A 124 25.47 2.64 -11.27
C GLN A 124 25.44 2.85 -12.77
N SER A 125 25.57 4.12 -13.18
CA SER A 125 25.54 4.47 -14.60
C SER A 125 26.65 5.41 -15.04
N ASN A 126 27.59 5.79 -14.16
CA ASN A 126 28.60 6.81 -14.48
C ASN A 126 27.96 8.08 -15.07
N GLY A 127 26.80 8.46 -14.52
CA GLY A 127 25.98 9.57 -14.96
C GLY A 127 25.06 9.31 -16.15
N THR A 128 25.09 8.12 -16.77
CA THR A 128 24.28 7.84 -17.97
C THR A 128 22.83 7.50 -17.68
N ASN A 129 22.44 7.23 -16.44
CA ASN A 129 21.05 6.89 -16.11
C ASN A 129 20.48 7.97 -15.18
N VAL A 130 19.30 8.44 -15.56
CA VAL A 130 18.45 9.27 -14.70
C VAL A 130 17.27 8.41 -14.27
N PHE A 131 17.12 8.27 -12.96
CA PHE A 131 16.01 7.57 -12.33
C PHE A 131 14.91 8.59 -12.02
N TYR A 132 13.72 8.39 -12.58
CA TYR A 132 12.53 9.16 -12.23
C TYR A 132 11.78 8.35 -11.19
N PHE A 133 11.87 8.81 -9.95
CA PHE A 133 11.18 8.26 -8.81
C PHE A 133 9.95 9.10 -8.54
N GLU A 134 8.78 8.50 -8.72
CA GLU A 134 7.51 9.17 -8.48
C GLU A 134 6.81 8.54 -7.30
N PHE A 135 6.23 9.35 -6.43
CA PHE A 135 5.44 8.86 -5.31
C PHE A 135 4.02 9.42 -5.35
N TYR A 136 3.13 8.78 -4.59
CA TYR A 136 1.73 9.18 -4.45
C TYR A 136 1.19 8.69 -3.11
N ARG A 137 0.19 9.41 -2.58
CA ARG A 137 -0.42 9.09 -1.29
C ARG A 137 -1.65 8.22 -1.48
N LEU A 138 -1.69 7.16 -0.69
CA LEU A 138 -2.78 6.20 -0.65
C LEU A 138 -3.39 6.21 0.75
N ARG A 139 -4.70 6.00 0.81
CA ARG A 139 -5.43 5.75 2.04
C ARG A 139 -6.20 4.45 1.91
N ARG A 140 -5.91 3.49 2.76
CA ARG A 140 -6.65 2.24 2.85
C ARG A 140 -7.65 2.27 4.00
N GLU A 141 -8.88 1.90 3.71
CA GLU A 141 -9.96 1.71 4.67
C GLU A 141 -10.22 0.21 4.82
N GLU A 142 -9.71 -0.40 5.88
CA GLU A 142 -9.92 -1.82 6.20
C GLU A 142 -11.15 -1.98 7.10
N LEU A 143 -11.93 -3.04 6.87
CA LEU A 143 -13.10 -3.32 7.70
C LEU A 143 -12.66 -3.79 9.08
N ASP A 144 -13.19 -3.15 10.12
CA ASP A 144 -13.00 -3.60 11.49
C ASP A 144 -13.57 -5.02 11.66
N THR A 145 -12.86 -5.84 12.43
CA THR A 145 -13.19 -7.24 12.74
C THR A 145 -14.38 -7.40 13.70
N SER A 146 -14.99 -6.31 14.14
CA SER A 146 -16.15 -6.35 15.03
C SER A 146 -17.34 -7.15 14.47
N PHE A 147 -18.05 -7.84 15.37
CA PHE A 147 -19.17 -8.74 15.03
C PHE A 147 -20.30 -8.03 14.28
N SER A 148 -20.57 -6.75 14.57
CA SER A 148 -21.56 -5.93 13.84
C SER A 148 -21.16 -5.74 12.38
N THR A 149 -19.89 -5.42 12.12
CA THR A 149 -19.34 -5.28 10.78
C THR A 149 -19.41 -6.62 10.04
N LEU A 150 -19.12 -7.72 10.74
CA LEU A 150 -19.20 -9.10 10.21
C LEU A 150 -20.63 -9.48 9.75
N LEU A 151 -21.65 -9.01 10.49
CA LEU A 151 -23.06 -9.19 10.17
C LEU A 151 -23.57 -8.24 9.07
N GLY A 152 -22.78 -7.23 8.68
CA GLY A 152 -23.16 -6.23 7.67
C GLY A 152 -23.89 -5.01 8.24
N PHE A 153 -23.89 -4.83 9.57
CA PHE A 153 -24.52 -3.67 10.21
C PHE A 153 -23.50 -2.55 10.44
N ASN A 154 -23.69 -1.43 9.74
CA ASN A 154 -22.94 -0.18 9.88
C ASN A 154 -21.41 -0.41 9.94
N PRO A 155 -20.78 -0.76 8.81
CA PRO A 155 -19.38 -1.15 8.76
C PRO A 155 -18.50 -0.01 9.30
N LYS A 156 -17.69 -0.35 10.30
CA LYS A 156 -16.62 0.53 10.78
C LYS A 156 -15.36 0.22 10.01
N TYR A 157 -14.58 1.27 9.75
CA TYR A 157 -13.34 1.18 9.01
C TYR A 157 -12.19 1.70 9.85
N GLU A 158 -11.07 0.99 9.81
CA GLU A 158 -9.77 1.49 10.24
C GLU A 158 -9.07 2.11 9.04
N THR A 159 -8.46 3.28 9.24
CA THR A 159 -7.85 4.05 8.16
C THR A 159 -6.34 4.04 8.30
N TYR A 160 -5.67 3.67 7.22
CA TYR A 160 -4.21 3.64 7.13
C TYR A 160 -3.77 4.51 5.96
N ASN A 161 -2.90 5.49 6.22
CA ASN A 161 -2.26 6.27 5.16
C ASN A 161 -0.87 5.70 4.91
N TYR A 162 -0.49 5.61 3.64
CA TYR A 162 0.84 5.18 3.24
C TYR A 162 1.21 5.84 1.91
N ILE A 163 2.49 5.78 1.59
CA ILE A 163 3.01 6.25 0.31
C ILE A 163 3.20 5.02 -0.58
N GLY A 164 2.76 5.12 -1.83
CA GLY A 164 3.18 4.24 -2.91
C GLY A 164 4.22 4.96 -3.78
N SER A 165 5.09 4.20 -4.43
CA SER A 165 6.07 4.75 -5.34
C SER A 165 6.22 3.93 -6.61
N ASP A 166 6.88 4.52 -7.59
CA ASP A 166 7.22 3.92 -8.88
C ASP A 166 8.57 4.49 -9.33
N MET A 167 9.36 3.69 -10.04
CA MET A 167 10.66 4.12 -10.52
C MET A 167 10.85 3.74 -11.98
N GLN A 168 11.16 4.74 -12.79
CA GLN A 168 11.52 4.58 -14.20
C GLN A 168 12.97 5.01 -14.41
N MET A 169 13.65 4.36 -15.35
CA MET A 169 15.02 4.69 -15.69
C MET A 169 15.08 5.10 -17.16
N ILE A 170 15.71 6.24 -17.42
CA ILE A 170 15.96 6.76 -18.76
C ILE A 170 17.46 6.94 -18.93
N GLU A 171 17.98 6.48 -20.06
CA GLU A 171 19.37 6.69 -20.44
C GLU A 171 19.55 8.14 -20.94
N TYR A 172 20.55 8.81 -20.41
CA TYR A 172 20.89 10.21 -20.65
C TYR A 172 22.41 10.35 -20.86
N GLY A 173 22.84 11.38 -21.60
CA GLY A 173 24.26 11.67 -21.79
C GLY A 173 24.88 12.27 -20.52
N GLY A 174 25.55 11.44 -19.73
CA GLY A 174 26.10 11.79 -18.41
C GLY A 174 27.52 12.35 -18.38
N SER A 175 27.92 12.81 -17.20
CA SER A 175 29.31 13.12 -16.85
C SER A 175 29.93 12.01 -16.02
N SER A 176 31.24 11.80 -16.18
CA SER A 176 32.03 10.90 -15.32
C SER A 176 31.91 11.28 -13.84
N ASN A 177 31.93 10.27 -12.95
CA ASN A 177 31.91 10.36 -11.48
C ASN A 177 30.53 10.56 -10.82
N ILE A 178 29.44 10.38 -11.55
CA ILE A 178 28.09 10.30 -11.00
C ILE A 178 27.71 8.82 -10.85
N TYR A 179 27.35 8.39 -9.64
CA TYR A 179 26.82 7.05 -9.42
C TYR A 179 25.43 6.91 -10.07
N ALA A 180 24.50 7.76 -9.63
CA ALA A 180 23.13 7.83 -10.11
C ALA A 180 22.60 9.26 -9.93
N LYS A 181 21.70 9.66 -10.83
CA LYS A 181 20.88 10.85 -10.66
C LYS A 181 19.43 10.41 -10.49
N VAL A 182 18.78 10.89 -9.43
CA VAL A 182 17.40 10.57 -9.12
C VAL A 182 16.58 11.84 -9.10
N THR A 183 15.54 11.89 -9.92
CA THR A 183 14.53 12.94 -9.96
C THR A 183 13.33 12.47 -9.14
N ILE A 184 12.87 13.29 -8.19
CA ILE A 184 11.69 13.00 -7.39
C ILE A 184 10.53 13.84 -7.89
N GLY A 185 9.44 13.16 -8.22
CA GLY A 185 8.19 13.77 -8.66
C GLY A 185 6.97 13.21 -7.94
N LEU A 186 5.82 13.86 -8.17
CA LEU A 186 4.52 13.40 -7.70
C LEU A 186 3.78 12.73 -8.87
N LYS A 187 3.44 11.44 -8.74
CA LYS A 187 2.74 10.69 -9.80
C LYS A 187 1.31 11.20 -9.99
N THR A 188 0.61 11.45 -8.89
CA THR A 188 -0.75 12.00 -8.89
C THR A 188 -0.97 12.96 -7.74
N SER A 189 -1.75 14.00 -8.03
CA SER A 189 -2.15 15.03 -7.07
C SER A 189 -3.37 14.65 -6.23
N VAL A 190 -3.91 13.45 -6.43
CA VAL A 190 -5.16 13.00 -5.80
C VAL A 190 -4.85 11.90 -4.82
N LEU A 191 -5.36 12.04 -3.59
CA LEU A 191 -5.37 10.96 -2.60
C LEU A 191 -6.25 9.83 -3.12
N GLU A 192 -5.64 8.69 -3.41
CA GLU A 192 -6.36 7.50 -3.82
C GLU A 192 -6.82 6.72 -2.57
N ILE A 193 -8.11 6.38 -2.54
CA ILE A 193 -8.75 5.72 -1.40
C ILE A 193 -9.08 4.28 -1.80
N GLU A 194 -8.31 3.34 -1.25
CA GLU A 194 -8.59 1.92 -1.36
C GLU A 194 -9.54 1.52 -0.26
N LYS A 195 -10.72 1.02 -0.63
CA LYS A 195 -11.74 0.61 0.33
C LYS A 195 -11.97 -0.87 0.26
N GLU A 196 -11.76 -1.55 1.38
CA GLU A 196 -12.12 -2.97 1.48
C GLU A 196 -13.64 -3.12 1.39
N GLN A 197 -14.08 -3.94 0.43
CA GLN A 197 -15.48 -4.32 0.27
C GLN A 197 -15.62 -5.83 0.42
N ARG A 198 -16.46 -6.26 1.38
CA ARG A 198 -16.87 -7.66 1.46
C ARG A 198 -17.95 -7.94 0.44
N ALA A 199 -17.67 -8.89 -0.45
CA ALA A 199 -18.62 -9.34 -1.48
C ALA A 199 -19.82 -10.12 -0.92
N ARG A 200 -19.74 -10.63 0.33
CA ARG A 200 -20.84 -11.36 0.99
C ARG A 200 -20.83 -11.10 2.49
N THR A 201 -22.00 -10.78 3.04
CA THR A 201 -22.21 -10.69 4.49
C THR A 201 -22.81 -12.00 5.03
N ILE A 202 -22.60 -12.28 6.32
CA ILE A 202 -23.18 -13.48 6.96
C ILE A 202 -24.71 -13.42 6.92
N LEU A 203 -25.29 -12.22 7.04
CA LEU A 203 -26.73 -12.02 6.96
C LEU A 203 -27.29 -12.37 5.59
N GLU A 204 -26.59 -12.05 4.49
CA GLU A 204 -26.98 -12.50 3.15
C GLU A 204 -26.95 -14.02 3.01
N VAL A 205 -25.97 -14.70 3.62
CA VAL A 205 -25.90 -16.16 3.61
C VAL A 205 -27.11 -16.75 4.37
N PHE A 206 -27.41 -16.24 5.56
CA PHE A 206 -28.59 -16.69 6.32
C PHE A 206 -29.91 -16.36 5.62
N ALA A 207 -30.03 -15.18 5.00
CA ALA A 207 -31.20 -14.80 4.24
C ALA A 207 -31.43 -15.72 3.03
N ASN A 208 -30.37 -16.08 2.31
CA ASN A 208 -30.45 -17.03 1.20
C ASN A 208 -30.85 -18.44 1.66
N ILE A 209 -30.30 -18.91 2.79
CA ILE A 209 -30.69 -20.20 3.38
C ILE A 209 -32.16 -20.15 3.81
N ALA A 210 -32.58 -19.11 4.53
CA ALA A 210 -33.95 -18.94 4.99
C ALA A 210 -34.94 -18.85 3.81
N ALA A 211 -34.57 -18.15 2.72
CA ALA A 211 -35.38 -18.08 1.51
C ALA A 211 -35.54 -19.47 0.87
N LEU A 212 -34.45 -20.25 0.78
CA LEU A 212 -34.49 -21.60 0.21
C LEU A 212 -35.35 -22.56 1.04
N TYR A 213 -35.22 -22.51 2.37
CA TYR A 213 -36.07 -23.28 3.29
C TYR A 213 -37.52 -22.79 3.29
N GLY A 214 -37.76 -21.48 3.14
CA GLY A 214 -39.09 -20.90 3.03
C GLY A 214 -39.81 -21.35 1.77
N ILE A 215 -39.13 -21.35 0.62
CA ILE A 215 -39.69 -21.81 -0.67
C ILE A 215 -40.00 -23.30 -0.61
N THR A 216 -39.08 -24.12 -0.10
CA THR A 216 -39.28 -25.58 0.01
C THR A 216 -40.41 -25.93 0.98
N PHE A 217 -40.48 -25.26 2.14
CA PHE A 217 -41.57 -25.43 3.09
C PHE A 217 -42.92 -24.98 2.50
N SER A 218 -42.97 -23.82 1.85
CA SER A 218 -44.18 -23.32 1.19
C SER A 218 -44.67 -24.29 0.10
N THR A 219 -43.74 -24.82 -0.71
CA THR A 219 -44.05 -25.82 -1.73
C THR A 219 -44.58 -27.12 -1.11
N TYR A 220 -43.97 -27.58 0.00
CA TYR A 220 -44.41 -28.76 0.72
C TYR A 220 -45.84 -28.61 1.28
N VAL A 221 -46.14 -27.48 1.93
CA VAL A 221 -47.48 -27.20 2.47
C VAL A 221 -48.52 -27.11 1.34
N LEU A 222 -48.19 -26.49 0.20
CA LEU A 222 -49.09 -26.42 -0.96
C LEU A 222 -49.38 -27.80 -1.56
N LEU A 223 -48.37 -28.67 -1.69
CA LEU A 223 -48.52 -29.99 -2.29
C LEU A 223 -49.20 -31.00 -1.36
N PHE A 224 -48.90 -30.97 -0.06
CA PHE A 224 -49.31 -32.02 0.89
C PHE A 224 -50.26 -31.53 1.99
N GLY A 225 -50.30 -30.24 2.31
CA GLY A 225 -51.09 -29.69 3.43
C GLY A 225 -52.61 -29.70 3.21
N VAL A 226 -53.08 -29.68 1.96
CA VAL A 226 -54.52 -29.59 1.64
C VAL A 226 -55.22 -30.97 1.61
N ARG A 227 -54.49 -32.08 1.57
CA ARG A 227 -55.09 -33.43 1.38
C ARG A 227 -55.13 -34.35 2.61
N VAL A 228 -54.45 -34.02 3.72
CA VAL A 228 -54.39 -34.92 4.88
C VAL A 228 -55.63 -34.83 5.78
N SER A 229 -56.42 -33.75 5.71
CA SER A 229 -57.56 -33.52 6.62
C SER A 229 -58.89 -34.16 6.23
N LYS A 230 -59.03 -34.75 5.02
CA LYS A 230 -60.32 -35.34 4.57
C LYS A 230 -60.48 -36.86 4.77
N PRO A 231 -59.50 -37.75 4.52
CA PRO A 231 -59.79 -39.18 4.47
C PRO A 231 -59.86 -39.88 5.86
N LEU A 232 -59.41 -39.23 6.94
CA LEU A 232 -59.45 -39.80 8.30
C LEU A 232 -60.76 -39.49 9.04
N LEU A 233 -61.42 -38.37 8.72
CA LEU A 233 -62.70 -38.00 9.33
C LEU A 233 -63.84 -38.89 8.81
N ASP A 234 -63.85 -39.16 7.50
CA ASP A 234 -64.87 -40.01 6.85
C ASP A 234 -64.79 -41.48 7.31
N LYS A 235 -63.60 -41.96 7.69
CA LYS A 235 -63.43 -43.32 8.23
C LYS A 235 -63.87 -43.46 9.68
N CYS A 236 -63.85 -42.38 10.47
CA CYS A 236 -64.30 -42.41 11.86
C CYS A 236 -65.82 -42.22 11.97
N MET A 237 -66.45 -41.48 11.04
CA MET A 237 -67.90 -41.27 11.05
C MET A 237 -68.70 -42.44 10.42
N ALA A 238 -68.05 -43.37 9.71
CA ALA A 238 -68.72 -44.53 9.10
C ALA A 238 -68.80 -45.77 10.02
N ALA A 239 -68.20 -45.75 11.21
CA ALA A 239 -68.08 -46.92 12.09
C ALA A 239 -69.19 -47.04 13.17
N ASP A 240 -70.08 -46.04 13.31
CA ASP A 240 -71.00 -45.93 14.45
C ASP A 240 -72.49 -46.18 14.13
N ASN A 241 -72.82 -46.91 13.06
CA ASN A 241 -74.19 -47.42 12.87
C ASN A 241 -74.26 -48.93 13.19
N PRO A 242 -74.58 -49.33 14.44
CA PRO A 242 -75.10 -50.66 14.69
C PRO A 242 -76.54 -50.74 14.15
N SER A 243 -76.80 -51.75 13.33
CA SER A 243 -78.14 -52.14 12.89
C SER A 243 -78.96 -52.66 14.06
N ASP A 244 -80.05 -51.96 14.41
CA ASP A 244 -81.16 -52.52 15.19
C ASP A 244 -82.10 -53.30 14.25
N ASP A 245 -82.36 -54.56 14.63
CA ASP A 245 -83.39 -55.53 14.19
C ASP A 245 -83.56 -55.86 12.69
#